data_AF-A0A1G9AZM3-F1
#
_entry.id   AF-A0A1G9AZM3-F1
#
_cell.length_a   1.000
_cell.length_b   1.000
_cell.length_c   1.000
_cell.angle_alpha   90.00
_cell.angle_beta   90.00
_cell.angle_gamma   90.00
#
_symmetry.space_group_name_H-M   'P 1'
#
loop_
_entity.id
_entity.type
_entity.pdbx_description
1 polymer ?
#
loop_
_entity_poly.entity_id
_entity_poly.type
_entity_poly.pdbx_seq_one_letter_code
_entity_poly.pdbx_strand_id
1 'polypeptide(L)'
;MDNSDIVFVVVAINNTKNLTQEVDGYPEGHTLTSVKVNKVLKNTGNVEIGEYFEVAEPYFIWDKGIVPGKQKITYDGYTDLQGDASYVLFLKWGRKYQRLLDTEKI
;
A
#
# COMPACT_ATOMS: atom_id res chain seq x y z
N MET A 1 -1.19 10.35 -12.17
CA MET A 1 0.24 9.96 -12.07
C MET A 1 1.15 11.09 -11.53
N ASP A 2 0.88 12.38 -11.76
CA ASP A 2 1.84 13.48 -11.45
C ASP A 2 1.92 13.95 -9.97
N ASN A 3 1.25 13.27 -9.04
CA ASN A 3 1.15 13.70 -7.63
C ASN A 3 1.86 12.76 -6.64
N SER A 4 2.69 11.82 -7.14
CA SER A 4 3.52 10.97 -6.28
C SER A 4 4.75 11.73 -5.80
N ASP A 5 5.08 11.57 -4.52
CA ASP A 5 6.30 12.12 -3.93
C ASP A 5 7.51 11.23 -4.30
N ILE A 6 7.27 9.92 -4.36
CA ILE A 6 8.30 8.91 -4.55
C ILE A 6 7.82 7.81 -5.51
N VAL A 7 8.75 7.28 -6.30
CA VAL A 7 8.53 6.11 -7.17
C VAL A 7 9.67 5.11 -7.01
N PHE A 8 9.32 3.83 -6.79
CA PHE A 8 10.27 2.74 -6.64
C PHE A 8 10.03 1.61 -7.64
N VAL A 9 11.09 0.86 -7.91
CA VAL A 9 10.99 -0.55 -8.28
C VAL A 9 11.27 -1.38 -7.04
N VAL A 10 10.36 -2.29 -6.71
CA VAL A 10 10.44 -3.13 -5.50
C VAL A 10 10.14 -4.59 -5.81
N VAL A 11 10.50 -5.47 -4.88
CA VAL A 11 9.95 -6.82 -4.77
C VAL A 11 9.02 -6.86 -3.58
N ALA A 12 7.77 -7.30 -3.76
CA ALA A 12 6.86 -7.53 -2.65
C ALA A 12 7.31 -8.77 -1.86
N ILE A 13 7.27 -8.69 -0.54
CA ILE A 13 7.61 -9.79 0.35
C ILE A 13 6.30 -10.43 0.81
N ASN A 14 6.28 -11.76 0.98
CA ASN A 14 5.16 -12.50 1.56
C ASN A 14 4.96 -12.21 3.07
N ASN A 15 4.98 -10.93 3.45
CA ASN A 15 4.72 -10.46 4.80
C ASN A 15 3.71 -9.31 4.71
N THR A 16 2.46 -9.65 4.98
CA THR A 16 1.34 -8.70 4.97
C THR A 16 0.66 -8.64 6.32
N LYS A 17 0.22 -7.44 6.71
CA LYS A 17 -0.48 -7.19 7.96
C LYS A 17 -1.73 -6.37 7.68
N ASN A 18 -2.88 -6.91 8.06
CA ASN A 18 -4.13 -6.15 8.01
C ASN A 18 -4.22 -5.26 9.24
N LEU A 19 -4.37 -3.95 9.01
CA LEU A 19 -4.71 -3.00 10.05
C LEU A 19 -6.18 -2.63 9.91
N THR A 20 -6.85 -2.51 11.05
CA THR A 20 -8.18 -1.93 11.15
C THR A 20 -8.14 -0.92 12.28
N GLN A 21 -8.57 0.30 11.98
CA GLN A 21 -8.67 1.42 12.92
C GLN A 21 -10.04 2.07 12.76
N GLU A 22 -10.52 2.74 13.80
CA GLU A 22 -11.74 3.53 13.73
C GLU A 22 -11.33 5.00 13.53
N VAL A 23 -11.83 5.63 12.47
CA VAL A 23 -11.59 7.05 12.15
C VAL A 23 -12.94 7.72 12.03
N ASP A 24 -13.20 8.71 12.89
CA ASP A 24 -14.46 9.46 12.96
C ASP A 24 -15.72 8.58 13.08
N GLY A 25 -15.61 7.44 13.78
CA GLY A 25 -16.70 6.47 13.96
C GLY A 25 -16.88 5.47 12.82
N TYR A 26 -16.02 5.52 11.80
CA TYR A 26 -16.05 4.60 10.66
C TYR A 26 -14.83 3.67 10.67
N PRO A 27 -15.02 2.36 10.41
CA PRO A 27 -13.90 1.44 10.27
C PRO A 27 -13.11 1.76 9.00
N GLU A 28 -11.83 2.05 9.16
CA GLU A 28 -10.84 2.18 8.10
C GLU A 28 -9.84 1.04 8.25
N GLY A 29 -9.34 0.48 7.15
CA GLY A 29 -8.30 -0.52 7.24
C GLY A 29 -7.41 -0.52 6.01
N HIS A 30 -6.16 -0.95 6.16
CA HIS A 30 -5.17 -1.01 5.09
C HIS A 30 -4.34 -2.29 5.23
N THR A 31 -3.89 -2.88 4.11
CA THR A 31 -2.95 -4.01 4.14
C THR A 31 -1.60 -3.34 4.11
N LEU A 32 -0.80 -3.55 5.14
CA LEU A 32 0.62 -3.23 5.07
C LEU A 32 1.32 -4.39 4.40
N THR A 33 1.98 -4.13 3.28
CA THR A 33 2.81 -5.12 2.60
C THR A 33 4.26 -4.69 2.70
N SER A 34 5.10 -5.59 3.21
CA SER A 34 6.54 -5.37 3.25
C SER A 34 7.11 -5.47 1.84
N VAL A 35 7.96 -4.53 1.47
CA VAL A 35 8.62 -4.52 0.16
C VAL A 35 10.12 -4.30 0.31
N LYS A 36 10.89 -4.90 -0.60
CA LYS A 36 12.32 -4.69 -0.75
C LYS A 36 12.59 -3.71 -1.88
N VAL A 37 13.35 -2.64 -1.62
CA VAL A 37 13.74 -1.66 -2.63
C VAL A 37 14.79 -2.27 -3.57
N ASN A 38 14.48 -2.32 -4.87
CA ASN A 38 15.46 -2.63 -5.91
C ASN A 38 16.06 -1.37 -6.52
N LYS A 39 15.22 -0.36 -6.79
CA LYS A 39 15.64 0.89 -7.43
C LYS A 39 14.73 2.05 -7.04
N VAL A 40 15.30 3.24 -6.91
CA VAL A 40 14.56 4.49 -6.74
C VAL A 40 14.48 5.20 -8.09
N LEU A 41 13.26 5.50 -8.57
CA LEU A 41 13.03 6.20 -9.84
C LEU A 41 12.73 7.69 -9.65
N LYS A 42 12.08 8.06 -8.53
CA LYS A 42 11.77 9.44 -8.16
C LYS A 42 11.84 9.59 -6.64
N ASN A 43 12.48 10.65 -6.15
CA ASN A 43 12.46 11.05 -4.74
C ASN A 43 12.50 12.57 -4.60
N THR A 44 11.35 13.21 -4.52
CA THR A 44 11.28 14.69 -4.47
C THR A 44 11.61 15.27 -3.11
N GLY A 45 11.64 14.46 -2.05
CA GLY A 45 11.88 14.92 -0.68
C GLY A 45 13.28 14.62 -0.13
N ASN A 46 14.17 14.01 -0.92
CA ASN A 46 15.43 13.43 -0.42
C ASN A 46 15.23 12.58 0.84
N VAL A 47 14.11 11.85 0.87
CA VAL A 47 13.77 10.99 2.00
C VAL A 47 14.81 9.86 2.06
N GLU A 48 15.33 9.59 3.26
CA GLU A 48 16.16 8.43 3.53
C GLU A 48 15.29 7.17 3.50
N ILE A 49 15.59 6.26 2.57
CA ILE A 49 14.87 5.01 2.37
C ILE A 49 15.80 3.86 2.74
N GLY A 50 15.37 3.01 3.67
CA GLY A 50 16.08 1.75 3.95
C GLY A 50 15.92 0.72 2.82
N GLU A 51 16.57 -0.44 2.96
CA GLU A 51 16.41 -1.54 2.01
C GLU A 51 14.98 -2.10 1.99
N TYR A 52 14.25 -1.97 3.11
CA TYR A 52 12.89 -2.47 3.29
C TYR A 52 11.99 -1.37 3.85
N PHE A 53 10.72 -1.39 3.44
CA PHE A 53 9.68 -0.57 4.06
C PHE A 53 8.29 -1.24 3.90
N GLU A 54 7.31 -0.75 4.66
CA GLU A 54 5.91 -1.17 4.54
C GLU A 54 5.12 -0.16 3.71
N VAL A 55 4.38 -0.65 2.73
CA VAL A 55 3.44 0.15 1.94
C VAL A 55 2.01 -0.17 2.36
N ALA A 56 1.20 0.87 2.55
CA ALA A 56 -0.23 0.74 2.79
C ALA A 56 -0.97 0.59 1.46
N GLU A 57 -1.46 -0.62 1.21
CA GLU A 57 -2.34 -0.96 0.09
C GLU A 57 -3.75 -0.44 0.36
N PRO A 58 -4.40 0.19 -0.63
CA PRO A 58 -5.68 0.84 -0.46
C PRO A 58 -6.79 -0.23 -0.48
N TYR A 59 -7.26 -0.65 0.70
CA TYR A 59 -8.51 -1.40 0.84
C TYR A 59 -9.46 -0.68 1.80
N PHE A 60 -10.73 -1.06 1.80
CA PHE A 60 -11.66 -0.77 2.89
C PHE A 60 -12.20 -2.06 3.47
N ILE A 61 -12.28 -2.15 4.79
CA ILE A 61 -13.04 -3.20 5.45
C ILE A 61 -14.43 -2.65 5.74
N TRP A 62 -15.43 -3.19 5.06
CA TRP A 62 -16.83 -2.80 5.20
C TRP A 62 -17.61 -3.91 5.91
N ASP A 63 -18.56 -3.54 6.77
CA ASP A 63 -19.46 -4.50 7.42
C ASP A 63 -20.48 -5.02 6.39
N LYS A 64 -20.67 -6.34 6.28
CA LYS A 64 -21.63 -6.93 5.33
C LYS A 64 -23.10 -6.61 5.68
N GLY A 65 -23.35 -5.84 6.74
CA GLY A 65 -24.65 -5.27 7.07
C GLY A 65 -25.57 -6.34 7.62
N ILE A 66 -26.43 -6.92 6.77
CA ILE A 66 -27.39 -7.96 7.17
C ILE A 66 -26.68 -9.31 7.38
N VAL A 67 -25.59 -9.57 6.65
CA VAL A 67 -24.82 -10.81 6.80
C VAL A 67 -23.74 -10.60 7.86
N PRO A 68 -23.58 -11.50 8.84
CA PRO A 68 -22.48 -11.41 9.78
C PRO A 68 -21.11 -11.47 9.06
N GLY A 69 -20.22 -10.55 9.43
CA GLY A 69 -18.83 -10.55 8.99
C GLY A 69 -18.44 -9.30 8.20
N LYS A 70 -17.14 -9.20 7.92
CA LYS A 70 -16.55 -8.06 7.23
C LYS A 70 -16.12 -8.45 5.82
N GLN A 71 -16.18 -7.53 4.86
CA GLN A 71 -15.65 -7.71 3.52
C GLN A 71 -14.51 -6.72 3.25
N LYS A 72 -13.43 -7.21 2.64
CA LYS A 72 -12.36 -6.38 2.09
C LYS A 72 -12.81 -5.93 0.70
N ILE A 73 -12.91 -4.63 0.50
CA ILE A 73 -13.18 -3.99 -0.79
C ILE A 73 -11.89 -3.31 -1.21
N THR A 74 -11.33 -3.71 -2.34
CA THR A 74 -10.24 -2.98 -2.99
C THR A 74 -10.83 -1.91 -3.90
N TYR A 75 -10.09 -0.84 -4.17
CA TYR A 75 -10.51 0.14 -5.17
C TYR A 75 -10.52 -0.51 -6.55
N ASP A 76 -11.46 -0.09 -7.40
CA ASP A 76 -11.58 -0.65 -8.76
C ASP A 76 -10.26 -0.47 -9.54
N GLY A 77 -9.81 -1.56 -10.18
CA GLY A 77 -8.53 -1.62 -10.89
C GLY A 77 -7.27 -1.80 -10.03
N TYR A 78 -7.37 -1.87 -8.70
CA TYR A 78 -6.22 -2.11 -7.84
C TYR A 78 -5.69 -3.54 -7.95
N THR A 79 -4.38 -3.69 -8.17
CA THR A 79 -3.70 -4.99 -8.19
C THR A 79 -3.00 -5.22 -6.85
N ASP A 80 -3.42 -6.26 -6.13
CA ASP A 80 -2.76 -6.67 -4.88
C ASP A 80 -1.28 -7.01 -5.12
N LEU A 81 -0.42 -6.60 -4.18
CA LEU A 81 0.98 -6.97 -4.19
C LEU A 81 1.13 -8.44 -3.78
N GLN A 82 1.59 -9.24 -4.73
CA GLN A 82 1.87 -10.67 -4.53
C GLN A 82 3.33 -10.83 -4.16
N GLY A 83 3.63 -11.59 -3.11
CA GLY A 83 5.02 -11.79 -2.72
C GLY A 83 5.83 -12.46 -3.83
N ASP A 84 7.12 -12.14 -3.83
CA ASP A 84 8.14 -12.55 -4.80
C ASP A 84 7.93 -11.98 -6.22
N ALA A 85 6.90 -11.15 -6.44
CA ALA A 85 6.73 -10.40 -7.67
C ALA A 85 7.34 -8.99 -7.59
N SER A 86 7.75 -8.48 -8.75
CA SER A 86 8.32 -7.15 -8.89
C SER A 86 7.27 -6.13 -9.33
N TYR A 87 7.39 -4.92 -8.80
CA TYR A 87 6.43 -3.85 -9.05
C TYR A 87 7.11 -2.50 -9.17
N VAL A 88 6.53 -1.62 -9.98
CA VAL A 88 6.71 -0.18 -9.88
C VAL A 88 5.64 0.36 -8.93
N LEU A 89 6.05 1.07 -7.87
CA LEU A 89 5.14 1.69 -6.90
C LEU A 89 5.19 3.20 -7.00
N PHE A 90 4.01 3.82 -7.06
CA PHE A 90 3.83 5.27 -6.99
C PHE A 90 3.27 5.63 -5.62
N LEU A 91 4.05 6.37 -4.83
CA LEU A 91 3.74 6.58 -3.41
C LEU A 91 3.55 8.05 -3.06
N LYS A 92 2.62 8.28 -2.13
CA LYS A 92 2.60 9.48 -1.28
C LYS A 92 3.38 9.17 -0.01
N TRP A 93 4.43 9.93 0.27
CA TRP A 93 5.28 9.63 1.43
C TRP A 93 4.67 10.23 2.70
N GLY A 94 4.22 9.37 3.61
CA GLY A 94 3.56 9.73 4.85
C GLY A 94 4.46 9.56 6.07
N ARG A 95 4.07 10.23 7.18
CA ARG A 95 4.77 10.09 8.47
C ARG A 95 4.52 8.74 9.15
N LYS A 96 3.33 8.16 8.96
CA LYS A 96 2.91 6.92 9.61
C LYS A 96 2.94 5.72 8.67
N TYR A 97 2.42 5.90 7.46
CA TYR A 97 2.40 4.87 6.42
C TYR A 97 2.67 5.49 5.06
N GLN A 98 3.30 4.72 4.18
CA GLN A 98 3.53 5.09 2.79
C GLN A 98 2.32 4.67 1.97
N ARG A 99 1.54 5.64 1.51
CA ARG A 99 0.27 5.36 0.84
C ARG A 99 0.54 5.04 -0.61
N LEU A 100 0.13 3.85 -1.03
CA LEU A 100 0.15 3.46 -2.44
C LEU A 100 -0.92 4.24 -3.21
N LEU A 101 -0.48 4.95 -4.24
CA LEU A 101 -1.35 5.69 -5.15
C LEU A 101 -1.66 4.86 -6.40
N ASP A 102 -0.66 4.14 -6.90
CA ASP A 102 -0.75 3.34 -8.11
C ASP A 102 0.36 2.27 -8.11
N THR A 103 0.16 1.19 -8.86
CA THR A 103 1.13 0.10 -8.99
C THR A 103 1.08 -0.55 -10.37
N GLU A 104 2.24 -0.95 -10.87
CA GLU A 104 2.38 -1.72 -12.11
C GLU A 104 3.26 -2.94 -11.85
N LYS A 105 2.76 -4.14 -12.17
CA LYS A 105 3.52 -5.39 -12.08
C LYS A 105 4.48 -5.49 -13.26
N ILE A 106 5.74 -5.86 -13.02
CA ILE A 106 6.80 -5.96 -14.03
C ILE A 106 7.50 -7.32 -14.03
#